data_AF-A0A527ZNU4-F1
#
_entry.id   AF-A0A527ZNU4-F1
#
_cell.length_a   1.000
_cell.length_b   1.000
_cell.length_c   1.000
_cell.angle_alpha   90.00
_cell.angle_beta   90.00
_cell.angle_gamma   90.00
#
_symmetry.space_group_name_H-M   'P 1'
#
loop_
_entity.id
_entity.type
_entity.pdbx_description
1 polymer ?
#
loop_
_entity_poly.entity_id
_entity_poly.type
_entity_poly.pdbx_seq_one_letter_code
_entity_poly.pdbx_strand_id
1 'polypeptide(L)'
;ELVRGQPLISETLKLEETRFRKTLARGLGLLADATETLGSGDRLDGETAFKLYDTYGFPLDLTQDALRPRGVSVDLDGFNAAMERQKAEARKSWAGSGDAATETVWFAVREKAGATEFLGYDTEQAEGIVQALVRDGTAVESAVAGETVGVVVNQTPFYGESGGQVGDTGVISGEGFAIDVTDTQKKGDGVFVHFGKVTDGTVKTGAAVELKVDHVRRTRLRSNHSATHLVHEALREVLGTHVAQKGSLVAPERLRFDFSHPKPISAEELE
;
A
#
# COMPACT_ATOMS: atom_id res chain seq x y z
N GLU A 1 3.48 30.96 10.93
CA GLU A 1 3.75 29.66 10.26
C GLU A 1 4.56 29.81 8.98
N LEU A 2 4.15 30.65 8.02
CA LEU A 2 4.92 30.90 6.78
C LEU A 2 6.38 31.31 7.01
N VAL A 3 6.66 32.17 8.01
CA VAL A 3 8.03 32.57 8.37
C VAL A 3 8.87 31.39 8.89
N ARG A 4 8.26 30.45 9.63
CA ARG A 4 8.95 29.24 10.11
C ARG A 4 9.24 28.25 8.98
N GLY A 5 8.37 28.19 7.97
CA GLY A 5 8.52 27.32 6.80
C GLY A 5 9.30 27.95 5.63
N GLN A 6 9.71 29.22 5.72
CA GLN A 6 10.34 29.95 4.62
C GLN A 6 11.55 29.22 4.01
N PRO A 7 12.51 28.66 4.78
CA PRO A 7 13.66 27.95 4.20
C PRO A 7 13.23 26.77 3.32
N LEU A 8 12.29 25.95 3.80
CA LEU A 8 11.73 24.82 3.06
C LEU A 8 10.96 25.27 1.82
N ILE A 9 10.15 26.33 1.93
CA ILE A 9 9.39 26.89 0.80
C ILE A 9 10.36 27.36 -0.29
N SER A 10 11.39 28.14 0.08
CA SER A 10 12.37 28.66 -0.87
C SER A 10 13.19 27.54 -1.53
N GLU A 11 13.61 26.52 -0.77
CA GLU A 11 14.34 25.37 -1.32
C GLU A 11 13.45 24.54 -2.26
N THR A 12 12.20 24.29 -1.87
CA THR A 12 11.21 23.57 -2.69
C THR A 12 10.96 24.30 -4.00
N LEU A 13 10.71 25.62 -3.96
CA LEU A 13 10.50 26.42 -5.18
C LEU A 13 11.71 26.37 -6.10
N LYS A 14 12.93 26.47 -5.55
CA LYS A 14 14.17 26.42 -6.33
C LYS A 14 14.37 25.05 -6.98
N LEU A 15 14.07 23.96 -6.26
CA LEU A 15 14.14 22.60 -6.77
C LEU A 15 13.12 22.35 -7.88
N GLU A 16 11.87 22.77 -7.66
CA GLU A 16 10.81 22.67 -8.66
C GLU A 16 11.10 23.52 -9.89
N GLU A 17 11.58 24.75 -9.74
CA GLU A 17 12.03 25.58 -10.87
C GLU A 17 13.14 24.89 -11.67
N THR A 18 14.10 24.28 -10.99
CA THR A 18 15.22 23.56 -11.64
C THR A 18 14.73 22.31 -12.37
N ARG A 19 13.83 21.52 -11.77
CA ARG A 19 13.20 20.37 -12.40
C ARG A 19 12.38 20.79 -13.61
N PHE A 20 11.54 21.80 -13.46
CA PHE A 20 10.72 22.33 -14.52
C PHE A 20 11.56 22.82 -15.71
N ARG A 21 12.67 23.54 -15.48
CA ARG A 21 13.59 23.94 -16.57
C ARG A 21 14.17 22.73 -17.32
N LYS A 22 14.55 21.66 -16.62
CA LYS A 22 15.04 20.42 -17.26
C LYS A 22 13.93 19.73 -18.06
N THR A 23 12.73 19.62 -17.50
CA THR A 23 11.54 19.08 -18.18
C THR A 23 11.21 19.90 -19.42
N LEU A 24 11.24 21.22 -19.33
CA LEU A 24 10.99 22.13 -20.44
C LEU A 24 12.02 21.95 -21.55
N ALA A 25 13.32 21.95 -21.23
CA ALA A 25 14.38 21.77 -22.23
C ALA A 25 14.27 20.43 -22.96
N ARG A 26 14.01 19.35 -22.23
CA ARG A 26 13.83 18.01 -22.82
C ARG A 26 12.54 17.93 -23.63
N GLY A 27 11.45 18.45 -23.11
CA GLY A 27 10.13 18.43 -23.76
C GLY A 27 10.11 19.23 -25.06
N LEU A 28 10.76 20.40 -25.09
CA LEU A 28 10.92 21.19 -26.31
C LEU A 28 11.76 20.48 -27.37
N GLY A 29 12.82 19.76 -26.97
CA GLY A 29 13.61 18.94 -27.90
C GLY A 29 12.78 17.80 -28.49
N LEU A 30 12.09 17.02 -27.65
CA LEU A 30 11.22 15.93 -28.11
C LEU A 30 10.07 16.42 -28.99
N LEU A 31 9.52 17.60 -28.69
CA LEU A 31 8.48 18.23 -29.50
C LEU A 31 9.03 18.68 -30.87
N ALA A 32 10.24 19.24 -30.90
CA ALA A 32 10.89 19.62 -32.15
C ALA A 32 11.09 18.40 -33.06
N ASP A 33 11.63 17.30 -32.50
CA ASP A 33 11.83 16.04 -33.22
C ASP A 33 10.49 15.47 -33.75
N ALA A 34 9.46 15.43 -32.89
CA ALA A 34 8.14 14.92 -33.25
C ALA A 34 7.40 15.75 -34.31
N THR A 35 7.79 17.01 -34.48
CA THR A 35 7.13 17.94 -35.40
C THR A 35 8.02 18.38 -36.56
N GLU A 36 9.20 17.77 -36.73
CA GLU A 36 10.19 18.19 -37.74
C GLU A 36 9.59 18.23 -39.15
N THR A 37 8.75 17.24 -39.47
CA THR A 37 8.11 17.08 -40.79
C THR A 37 6.78 17.82 -40.94
N LEU A 38 6.27 18.46 -39.87
CA LEU A 38 4.97 19.11 -39.85
C LEU A 38 5.05 20.59 -40.29
N GLY A 39 4.13 20.98 -41.17
CA GLY A 39 3.96 22.33 -41.68
C GLY A 39 2.69 23.03 -41.18
N SER A 40 2.50 24.28 -41.59
CA SER A 40 1.32 25.06 -41.22
C SER A 40 0.03 24.37 -41.70
N GLY A 41 -0.92 24.19 -40.79
CA GLY A 41 -2.19 23.48 -41.04
C GLY A 41 -2.17 22.03 -40.58
N ASP A 42 -1.00 21.46 -40.30
CA ASP A 42 -0.89 20.08 -39.82
C ASP A 42 -1.27 19.94 -38.33
N ARG A 43 -1.44 18.69 -37.90
CA ARG A 43 -1.77 18.32 -36.52
C ARG A 43 -0.70 17.40 -35.95
N LEU A 44 -0.17 17.73 -34.77
CA LEU A 44 0.55 16.79 -33.93
C LEU A 44 -0.43 15.72 -33.46
N ASP A 45 -0.06 14.45 -33.60
CA ASP A 45 -0.90 13.34 -33.20
C ASP A 45 -1.13 13.32 -31.67
N GLY A 46 -2.33 12.92 -31.27
CA GLY A 46 -2.76 12.97 -29.87
C GLY A 46 -2.02 11.99 -28.97
N GLU A 47 -1.53 10.87 -29.50
CA GLU A 47 -0.73 9.87 -28.77
C GLU A 47 0.66 10.42 -28.42
N THR A 48 1.32 11.12 -29.35
CA THR A 48 2.60 11.78 -29.10
C THR A 48 2.44 12.94 -28.12
N ALA A 49 1.39 13.75 -28.26
CA ALA A 49 1.07 14.79 -27.29
C ALA A 49 0.78 14.20 -25.89
N PHE A 50 0.08 13.06 -25.82
CA PHE A 50 -0.16 12.34 -24.58
C PHE A 50 1.14 11.80 -23.98
N LYS A 51 2.04 11.24 -24.80
CA LYS A 51 3.34 10.76 -24.35
C LYS A 51 4.22 11.88 -23.79
N LEU A 52 4.21 13.06 -24.43
CA LEU A 52 4.88 14.26 -23.92
C LEU A 52 4.35 14.65 -22.54
N TYR A 53 3.03 14.63 -22.37
CA TYR A 53 2.38 14.94 -21.10
C TYR A 53 2.63 13.88 -20.01
N ASP A 54 2.28 12.62 -20.27
CA ASP A 54 2.27 11.55 -19.28
C ASP A 54 3.67 11.01 -18.97
N THR A 55 4.46 10.70 -20.00
CA THR A 55 5.77 10.07 -19.83
C THR A 55 6.86 11.09 -19.50
N TYR A 56 6.82 12.25 -20.13
CA TYR A 56 7.89 13.25 -20.03
C TYR A 56 7.52 14.47 -19.18
N GLY A 57 6.28 14.56 -18.70
CA GLY A 57 5.81 15.65 -17.84
C GLY A 57 5.74 17.01 -18.55
N PHE A 58 5.74 17.04 -19.88
CA PHE A 58 5.69 18.26 -20.68
C PHE A 58 4.23 18.67 -20.89
N PRO A 59 3.78 19.79 -20.31
CA PRO A 59 2.37 20.18 -20.30
C PRO A 59 1.75 20.35 -21.70
N LEU A 60 0.47 20.00 -21.84
CA LEU A 60 -0.27 20.11 -23.10
C LEU A 60 -0.41 21.57 -23.56
N ASP A 61 -0.64 22.50 -22.63
CA ASP A 61 -0.71 23.94 -22.90
C ASP A 61 0.61 24.47 -23.47
N LEU A 62 1.76 24.07 -22.89
CA LEU A 62 3.08 24.43 -23.43
C LEU A 62 3.34 23.80 -24.80
N THR A 63 2.83 22.59 -25.03
CA THR A 63 2.87 21.95 -26.36
C THR A 63 2.09 22.77 -27.38
N GLN A 64 0.87 23.19 -27.05
CA GLN A 64 0.04 24.01 -27.92
C GLN A 64 0.65 25.40 -28.17
N ASP A 65 1.20 26.03 -27.13
CA ASP A 65 1.86 27.34 -27.22
C ASP A 65 3.11 27.30 -28.09
N ALA A 66 3.92 26.23 -27.99
CA ALA A 66 5.13 26.05 -28.79
C ALA A 66 4.85 25.82 -30.29
N LEU A 67 3.72 25.20 -30.63
CA LEU A 67 3.33 24.90 -32.02
C LEU A 67 2.56 26.03 -32.70
N ARG A 68 1.90 26.91 -31.93
CA ARG A 68 1.09 28.03 -32.43
C ARG A 68 1.81 28.90 -33.48
N PRO A 69 3.08 29.31 -33.31
CA PRO A 69 3.77 30.15 -34.30
C PRO A 69 4.02 29.45 -35.65
N ARG A 70 4.07 28.11 -35.66
CA ARG A 70 4.26 27.30 -36.88
C ARG A 70 2.93 27.00 -37.59
N GLY A 71 1.80 27.40 -37.02
CA GLY A 71 0.47 27.07 -37.54
C GLY A 71 0.13 25.58 -37.40
N VAL A 72 0.84 24.84 -36.54
CA VAL A 72 0.58 23.42 -36.25
C VAL A 72 -0.36 23.35 -35.03
N SER A 73 -1.39 22.52 -35.11
CA SER A 73 -2.32 22.29 -33.99
C SER A 73 -2.08 20.92 -33.33
N VAL A 74 -2.67 20.68 -32.17
CA VAL A 74 -2.60 19.37 -31.49
C VAL A 74 -3.91 18.64 -31.67
N ASP A 75 -3.84 17.34 -31.94
CA ASP A 75 -5.03 16.49 -31.97
C ASP A 75 -5.57 16.20 -30.56
N LEU A 76 -6.45 17.09 -30.09
CA LEU A 76 -7.04 17.02 -28.75
C LEU A 76 -7.93 15.79 -28.55
N ASP A 77 -8.60 15.33 -29.61
CA ASP A 77 -9.48 14.16 -29.53
C ASP A 77 -8.66 12.89 -29.28
N GLY A 78 -7.56 12.72 -30.03
CA GLY A 78 -6.58 11.66 -29.81
C GLY A 78 -5.95 11.70 -28.41
N PHE A 79 -5.58 12.90 -27.93
CA PHE A 79 -5.02 13.09 -26.58
C PHE A 79 -6.02 12.67 -25.50
N ASN A 80 -7.27 13.13 -25.58
CA ASN A 80 -8.31 12.80 -24.62
C ASN A 80 -8.65 11.29 -24.64
N ALA A 81 -8.65 10.67 -25.82
CA ALA A 81 -8.84 9.23 -25.95
C ALA A 81 -7.71 8.41 -25.30
N ALA A 82 -6.46 8.90 -25.35
CA ALA A 82 -5.33 8.29 -24.64
C ALA A 82 -5.44 8.45 -23.11
N MET A 83 -5.80 9.64 -22.63
CA MET A 83 -6.08 9.89 -21.21
C MET A 83 -7.16 8.97 -20.63
N GLU A 84 -8.27 8.77 -21.35
CA GLU A 84 -9.36 7.91 -20.89
C GLU A 84 -8.98 6.42 -20.90
N ARG A 85 -8.17 5.96 -21.88
CA ARG A 85 -7.63 4.59 -21.86
C ARG A 85 -6.77 4.34 -20.64
N GLN A 86 -5.84 5.24 -20.31
CA GLN A 86 -4.99 5.12 -19.13
C GLN A 86 -5.80 5.06 -17.83
N LYS A 87 -6.81 5.94 -17.68
CA LYS A 87 -7.73 5.90 -16.52
C LYS A 87 -8.49 4.59 -16.43
N ALA A 88 -8.97 4.05 -17.55
CA ALA A 88 -9.69 2.78 -17.59
C ALA A 88 -8.80 1.60 -17.20
N GLU A 89 -7.55 1.57 -17.66
CA GLU A 89 -6.56 0.54 -17.27
C GLU A 89 -6.23 0.60 -15.78
N ALA A 90 -6.00 1.79 -15.22
CA ALA A 90 -5.78 1.98 -13.79
C ALA A 90 -6.98 1.53 -12.92
N ARG A 91 -8.20 1.66 -13.44
CA ARG A 91 -9.42 1.15 -12.76
C ARG A 91 -9.54 -0.38 -12.85
N LYS A 92 -9.16 -0.98 -13.98
CA LYS A 92 -9.19 -2.44 -14.15
C LYS A 92 -8.17 -3.15 -13.27
N SER A 93 -6.97 -2.59 -13.09
CA SER A 93 -5.97 -3.14 -12.18
C SER A 93 -6.42 -3.07 -10.71
N TRP A 94 -7.21 -2.05 -10.34
CA TRP A 94 -7.83 -1.95 -9.02
C TRP A 94 -8.98 -2.96 -8.82
N ALA A 95 -9.85 -3.14 -9.81
CA ALA A 95 -11.02 -4.03 -9.70
C ALA A 95 -10.67 -5.53 -9.73
N GLY A 96 -9.45 -5.90 -10.14
CA GLY A 96 -8.98 -7.28 -10.27
C GLY A 96 -8.44 -7.91 -8.97
N SER A 97 -8.38 -7.20 -7.84
CA SER A 97 -7.80 -7.74 -6.59
C SER A 97 -8.72 -8.68 -5.80
N GLY A 98 -9.98 -8.87 -6.19
CA GLY A 98 -10.91 -9.79 -5.52
C GLY A 98 -11.47 -9.30 -4.17
N ASP A 99 -11.05 -8.14 -3.68
CA ASP A 99 -11.35 -7.68 -2.31
C ASP A 99 -12.84 -7.43 -2.01
N ALA A 100 -13.65 -7.01 -2.98
CA ALA A 100 -15.01 -6.55 -2.70
C ALA A 100 -15.97 -7.68 -2.24
N ALA A 101 -15.91 -8.84 -2.89
CA ALA A 101 -16.72 -10.00 -2.50
C ALA A 101 -16.21 -10.62 -1.19
N THR A 102 -14.88 -10.67 -1.01
CA THR A 102 -14.24 -11.19 0.20
C THR A 102 -14.44 -10.28 1.41
N GLU A 103 -14.61 -8.97 1.26
CA GLU A 103 -14.96 -8.07 2.37
C GLU A 103 -16.37 -8.38 2.94
N THR A 104 -17.33 -8.73 2.08
CA THR A 104 -18.74 -8.95 2.49
C THR A 104 -18.88 -10.11 3.49
N VAL A 105 -18.08 -11.17 3.33
CA VAL A 105 -18.12 -12.32 4.25
C VAL A 105 -17.70 -11.93 5.67
N TRP A 106 -16.74 -11.00 5.82
CA TRP A 106 -16.22 -10.60 7.12
C TRP A 106 -17.20 -9.72 7.88
N PHE A 107 -17.98 -8.87 7.21
CA PHE A 107 -19.09 -8.15 7.83
C PHE A 107 -20.17 -9.11 8.33
N ALA A 108 -20.55 -10.11 7.54
CA ALA A 108 -21.50 -11.13 7.98
C ALA A 108 -20.98 -11.96 9.17
N VAL A 109 -19.67 -12.25 9.21
CA VAL A 109 -19.03 -12.87 10.38
C VAL A 109 -19.07 -11.92 11.57
N ARG A 110 -18.75 -10.64 11.41
CA ARG A 110 -18.78 -9.62 12.48
C ARG A 110 -20.16 -9.49 13.13
N GLU A 111 -21.21 -9.52 12.32
CA GLU A 111 -22.60 -9.43 12.79
C GLU A 111 -23.00 -10.65 13.63
N LYS A 112 -22.52 -11.84 13.27
CA LYS A 112 -22.85 -13.09 13.96
C LYS A 112 -21.97 -13.37 15.19
N ALA A 113 -20.66 -13.19 15.04
CA ALA A 113 -19.66 -13.59 16.03
C ALA A 113 -19.23 -12.47 16.98
N GLY A 114 -19.51 -11.20 16.64
CA GLY A 114 -18.96 -10.07 17.38
C GLY A 114 -17.57 -9.65 16.91
N ALA A 115 -17.01 -8.63 17.58
CA ALA A 115 -15.60 -8.27 17.40
C ALA A 115 -14.72 -9.25 18.18
N THR A 116 -13.50 -9.47 17.69
CA THR A 116 -12.51 -10.28 18.41
C THR A 116 -11.87 -9.45 19.51
N GLU A 117 -11.82 -9.98 20.73
CA GLU A 117 -11.06 -9.40 21.83
C GLU A 117 -9.55 -9.61 21.61
N PHE A 118 -8.78 -8.52 21.67
CA PHE A 118 -7.34 -8.58 21.43
C PHE A 118 -6.56 -8.58 22.74
N LEU A 119 -5.78 -9.65 22.97
CA LEU A 119 -5.01 -9.91 24.19
C LEU A 119 -3.49 -9.72 24.00
N GLY A 120 -3.03 -9.45 22.77
CA GLY A 120 -1.62 -9.47 22.37
C GLY A 120 -0.74 -8.36 22.93
N TYR A 121 -1.30 -7.48 23.78
CA TYR A 121 -0.55 -6.52 24.59
C TYR A 121 0.03 -7.16 25.85
N ASP A 122 -0.66 -8.15 26.42
CA ASP A 122 -0.30 -8.75 27.70
C ASP A 122 0.29 -10.16 27.54
N THR A 123 -0.11 -10.89 26.51
CA THR A 123 0.29 -12.30 26.31
C THR A 123 0.50 -12.65 24.84
N GLU A 124 1.32 -13.67 24.59
CA GLU A 124 1.53 -14.29 23.26
C GLU A 124 0.87 -15.67 23.16
N GLN A 125 0.19 -16.09 24.23
CA GLN A 125 -0.57 -17.33 24.33
C GLN A 125 -1.94 -17.06 24.94
N ALA A 126 -2.99 -17.65 24.38
CA ALA A 126 -4.34 -17.59 24.95
C ALA A 126 -5.16 -18.80 24.54
N GLU A 127 -6.22 -19.07 25.28
CA GLU A 127 -7.27 -20.01 24.89
C GLU A 127 -8.44 -19.24 24.26
N GLY A 128 -9.21 -19.89 23.38
CA GLY A 128 -10.37 -19.29 22.74
C GLY A 128 -11.31 -20.33 22.14
N ILE A 129 -12.39 -19.84 21.53
CA ILE A 129 -13.39 -20.65 20.82
C ILE A 129 -13.46 -20.18 19.37
N VAL A 130 -13.39 -21.11 18.42
CA VAL A 130 -13.60 -20.85 16.99
C VAL A 130 -15.04 -20.38 16.76
N GLN A 131 -15.22 -19.15 16.31
CA GLN A 131 -16.52 -18.55 16.03
C GLN A 131 -16.93 -18.73 14.57
N ALA A 132 -15.96 -18.71 13.65
CA ALA A 132 -16.20 -18.92 12.23
C ALA A 132 -14.98 -19.49 11.52
N LEU A 133 -15.25 -20.27 10.47
CA LEU A 133 -14.25 -20.73 9.50
C LEU A 133 -14.69 -20.23 8.12
N VAL A 134 -13.76 -19.69 7.34
CA VAL A 134 -14.02 -19.19 6.00
C VAL A 134 -13.00 -19.77 5.05
N ARG A 135 -13.46 -20.40 3.97
CA ARG A 135 -12.64 -20.97 2.90
C ARG A 135 -13.12 -20.43 1.58
N ASP A 136 -12.20 -19.94 0.75
CA ASP A 136 -12.48 -19.36 -0.58
C ASP A 136 -13.62 -18.32 -0.55
N GLY A 137 -13.61 -17.45 0.48
CA GLY A 137 -14.61 -16.40 0.67
C GLY A 137 -15.98 -16.87 1.16
N THR A 138 -16.14 -18.15 1.50
CA THR A 138 -17.41 -18.74 1.96
C THR A 138 -17.27 -19.30 3.37
N ALA A 139 -18.25 -19.03 4.24
CA ALA A 139 -18.29 -19.61 5.58
C ALA A 139 -18.53 -21.13 5.52
N VAL A 140 -17.78 -21.89 6.31
CA VAL A 140 -17.85 -23.35 6.41
C VAL A 140 -17.95 -23.78 7.88
N GLU A 141 -18.52 -24.95 8.14
CA GLU A 141 -18.64 -25.49 9.51
C GLU A 141 -17.39 -26.25 9.98
N SER A 142 -16.55 -26.70 9.03
CA SER A 142 -15.34 -27.45 9.31
C SER A 142 -14.31 -27.34 8.20
N ALA A 143 -13.03 -27.50 8.56
CA ALA A 143 -11.92 -27.64 7.62
C ALA A 143 -11.00 -28.79 8.03
N VAL A 144 -10.48 -29.55 7.07
CA VAL A 144 -9.66 -30.75 7.30
C VAL A 144 -8.19 -30.52 6.96
N ALA A 145 -7.30 -31.39 7.45
CA ALA A 145 -5.87 -31.36 7.14
C ALA A 145 -5.61 -31.23 5.63
N GLY A 146 -4.72 -30.30 5.27
CA GLY A 146 -4.39 -29.94 3.91
C GLY A 146 -5.10 -28.68 3.38
N GLU A 147 -6.21 -28.27 4.00
CA GLU A 147 -6.99 -27.11 3.55
C GLU A 147 -6.46 -25.79 4.12
N THR A 148 -6.52 -24.73 3.29
CA THR A 148 -6.29 -23.34 3.71
C THR A 148 -7.61 -22.75 4.19
N VAL A 149 -7.59 -22.07 5.34
CA VAL A 149 -8.79 -21.53 5.98
C VAL A 149 -8.47 -20.24 6.72
N GLY A 150 -9.42 -19.30 6.70
CA GLY A 150 -9.46 -18.16 7.60
C GLY A 150 -10.23 -18.53 8.87
N VAL A 151 -9.59 -18.41 10.03
CA VAL A 151 -10.15 -18.78 11.33
C VAL A 151 -10.44 -17.52 12.14
N VAL A 152 -11.66 -17.39 12.64
CA VAL A 152 -12.06 -16.33 13.56
C VAL A 152 -12.37 -16.93 14.91
N VAL A 153 -11.80 -16.35 15.96
CA VAL A 153 -12.00 -16.74 17.36
C VAL A 153 -12.58 -15.56 18.16
N ASN A 154 -13.14 -15.85 19.33
CA ASN A 154 -13.68 -14.81 20.22
C ASN A 154 -12.59 -13.89 20.81
N GLN A 155 -11.40 -14.41 21.05
CA GLN A 155 -10.26 -13.66 21.59
C GLN A 155 -8.93 -14.18 21.01
N THR A 156 -7.93 -13.31 20.84
CA THR A 156 -6.64 -13.71 20.27
C THR A 156 -5.46 -12.87 20.78
N PRO A 157 -4.27 -13.48 20.99
CA PRO A 157 -3.02 -12.76 21.20
C PRO A 157 -2.36 -12.33 19.88
N PHE A 158 -2.82 -12.81 18.71
CA PHE A 158 -2.21 -12.52 17.42
C PHE A 158 -2.53 -11.09 16.99
N TYR A 159 -1.49 -10.30 16.75
CA TYR A 159 -1.63 -8.97 16.18
C TYR A 159 -2.06 -9.07 14.73
N GLY A 160 -3.26 -8.58 14.42
CA GLY A 160 -3.70 -8.40 13.03
C GLY A 160 -2.99 -7.22 12.36
N GLU A 161 -2.55 -7.40 11.12
CA GLU A 161 -1.83 -6.41 10.33
C GLU A 161 -2.48 -5.02 10.44
N SER A 162 -1.67 -4.02 10.79
CA SER A 162 -2.13 -2.66 11.00
C SER A 162 -0.95 -1.69 11.14
N GLY A 163 -1.15 -0.44 10.71
CA GLY A 163 -0.14 0.62 10.87
C GLY A 163 1.19 0.34 10.14
N GLY A 164 1.17 -0.48 9.09
CA GLY A 164 2.37 -0.93 8.36
C GLY A 164 3.07 -2.15 8.96
N GLN A 165 2.68 -2.59 10.16
CA GLN A 165 3.21 -3.82 10.75
C GLN A 165 2.43 -5.02 10.27
N VAL A 166 3.15 -5.99 9.69
CA VAL A 166 2.58 -7.25 9.21
C VAL A 166 1.97 -8.06 10.36
N GLY A 167 1.00 -8.90 10.02
CA GLY A 167 0.31 -9.77 10.95
C GLY A 167 1.25 -10.78 11.64
N ASP A 168 0.87 -11.17 12.85
CA ASP A 168 1.52 -12.25 13.57
C ASP A 168 1.26 -13.61 12.90
N THR A 169 2.22 -14.51 13.05
CA THR A 169 2.15 -15.93 12.64
C THR A 169 2.30 -16.80 13.87
N GLY A 170 2.00 -18.09 13.73
CA GLY A 170 2.08 -19.02 14.86
C GLY A 170 1.19 -20.24 14.64
N VAL A 171 0.71 -20.82 15.74
CA VAL A 171 -0.09 -22.04 15.70
C VAL A 171 -1.40 -21.83 16.45
N ILE A 172 -2.47 -22.37 15.88
CA ILE A 172 -3.74 -22.60 16.57
C ILE A 172 -3.93 -24.11 16.67
N SER A 173 -4.10 -24.65 17.87
CA SER A 173 -4.30 -26.08 18.10
C SER A 173 -5.49 -26.34 19.01
N GLY A 174 -6.15 -27.48 18.80
CA GLY A 174 -7.23 -27.95 19.66
C GLY A 174 -7.17 -29.46 19.82
N GLU A 175 -8.25 -30.05 20.31
CA GLU A 175 -8.32 -31.50 20.50
C GLU A 175 -8.26 -32.23 19.15
N GLY A 176 -7.09 -32.79 18.84
CA GLY A 176 -6.87 -33.60 17.64
C GLY A 176 -6.78 -32.82 16.33
N PHE A 177 -6.49 -31.52 16.37
CA PHE A 177 -6.19 -30.73 15.17
C PHE A 177 -5.18 -29.61 15.43
N ALA A 178 -4.50 -29.18 14.38
CA ALA A 178 -3.58 -28.05 14.41
C ALA A 178 -3.64 -27.26 13.10
N ILE A 179 -3.40 -25.96 13.20
CA ILE A 179 -3.40 -25.00 12.10
C ILE A 179 -2.14 -24.16 12.20
N ASP A 180 -1.36 -24.16 11.12
CA ASP A 180 -0.20 -23.28 10.95
C ASP A 180 -0.69 -21.94 10.39
N VAL A 181 -0.67 -20.90 11.21
CA VAL A 181 -1.13 -19.55 10.88
C VAL A 181 0.02 -18.80 10.22
N THR A 182 -0.18 -18.44 8.95
CA THR A 182 0.81 -17.77 8.12
C THR A 182 0.58 -16.26 8.01
N ASP A 183 -0.61 -15.78 8.36
CA ASP A 183 -0.95 -14.37 8.39
C ASP A 183 -2.14 -14.09 9.30
N THR A 184 -2.19 -12.90 9.90
CA THR A 184 -3.33 -12.42 10.70
C THR A 184 -3.74 -11.03 10.25
N GLN A 185 -5.00 -10.86 9.87
CA GLN A 185 -5.53 -9.62 9.29
C GLN A 185 -6.71 -9.10 10.10
N LYS A 186 -6.86 -7.76 10.15
CA LYS A 186 -8.08 -7.12 10.66
C LYS A 186 -9.07 -6.92 9.51
N LYS A 187 -10.26 -7.47 9.63
CA LYS A 187 -11.33 -7.42 8.61
C LYS A 187 -12.67 -7.09 9.25
N GLY A 188 -13.66 -6.70 8.44
CA GLY A 188 -15.06 -6.56 8.86
C GLY A 188 -15.28 -5.68 10.09
N ASP A 189 -14.43 -4.67 10.30
CA ASP A 189 -14.42 -3.79 11.48
C ASP A 189 -14.31 -4.52 12.84
N GLY A 190 -13.07 -4.90 13.19
CA GLY A 190 -12.74 -5.48 14.49
C GLY A 190 -12.73 -7.01 14.54
N VAL A 191 -12.82 -7.70 13.40
CA VAL A 191 -12.62 -9.16 13.32
C VAL A 191 -11.15 -9.45 13.02
N PHE A 192 -10.53 -10.31 13.83
CA PHE A 192 -9.17 -10.80 13.59
C PHE A 192 -9.26 -12.16 12.88
N VAL A 193 -8.80 -12.20 11.63
CA VAL A 193 -8.84 -13.38 10.78
C VAL A 193 -7.44 -13.97 10.73
N HIS A 194 -7.31 -15.22 11.17
CA HIS A 194 -6.07 -15.98 11.14
C HIS A 194 -6.08 -16.85 9.88
N PHE A 195 -5.31 -16.45 8.88
CA PHE A 195 -5.15 -17.24 7.65
C PHE A 195 -4.06 -18.28 7.87
N GLY A 196 -4.40 -19.53 7.61
CA GLY A 196 -3.49 -20.63 7.83
C GLY A 196 -3.91 -21.90 7.11
N LYS A 197 -3.08 -22.93 7.27
CA LYS A 197 -3.34 -24.26 6.73
C LYS A 197 -3.58 -25.22 7.88
N VAL A 198 -4.64 -26.02 7.80
CA VAL A 198 -4.86 -27.13 8.73
C VAL A 198 -3.78 -28.17 8.47
N THR A 199 -2.90 -28.40 9.44
CA THR A 199 -1.77 -29.33 9.31
C THR A 199 -2.14 -30.73 9.78
N ASP A 200 -3.08 -30.84 10.71
CA ASP A 200 -3.54 -32.12 11.26
C ASP A 200 -5.03 -32.05 11.64
N GLY A 201 -5.71 -33.19 11.55
CA GLY A 201 -7.09 -33.35 12.03
C GLY A 201 -8.17 -32.59 11.27
N THR A 202 -9.21 -32.18 12.00
CA THR A 202 -10.36 -31.43 11.50
C THR A 202 -10.78 -30.37 12.51
N VAL A 203 -10.68 -29.10 12.14
CA VAL A 203 -11.21 -27.98 12.93
C VAL A 203 -12.69 -27.78 12.62
N LYS A 204 -13.48 -27.41 13.63
CA LYS A 204 -14.90 -27.07 13.51
C LYS A 204 -15.22 -25.76 14.19
N THR A 205 -16.28 -25.10 13.74
CA THR A 205 -16.93 -24.02 14.49
C THR A 205 -17.32 -24.52 15.90
N GLY A 206 -17.14 -23.65 16.90
CA GLY A 206 -17.37 -23.97 18.31
C GLY A 206 -16.23 -24.74 19.01
N ALA A 207 -15.18 -25.15 18.30
CA ALA A 207 -14.05 -25.84 18.91
C ALA A 207 -13.26 -24.93 19.87
N ALA A 208 -12.86 -25.49 21.02
CA ALA A 208 -11.89 -24.85 21.91
C ALA A 208 -10.48 -24.99 21.33
N VAL A 209 -9.71 -23.90 21.42
CA VAL A 209 -8.36 -23.79 20.86
C VAL A 209 -7.40 -23.10 21.80
N GLU A 210 -6.15 -23.51 21.73
CA GLU A 210 -4.97 -22.78 22.21
C GLU A 210 -4.35 -22.03 21.03
N LEU A 211 -4.08 -20.74 21.22
CA LEU A 211 -3.45 -19.84 20.27
C LEU A 211 -2.04 -19.51 20.78
N LYS A 212 -1.03 -19.75 19.94
CA LYS A 212 0.37 -19.47 20.28
C LYS A 212 1.07 -18.71 19.16
N VAL A 213 1.43 -17.45 19.43
CA VAL A 213 2.18 -16.60 18.52
C VAL A 213 3.64 -17.07 18.41
N ASP A 214 4.24 -16.95 17.23
CA ASP A 214 5.69 -17.09 17.05
C ASP A 214 6.43 -15.95 17.76
N HIS A 215 6.94 -16.27 18.95
CA HIS A 215 7.68 -15.33 19.81
C HIS A 215 8.84 -14.65 19.08
N VAL A 216 9.66 -15.41 18.35
CA VAL A 216 10.87 -14.87 17.72
C VAL A 216 10.48 -13.87 16.64
N ARG A 217 9.47 -14.21 15.82
CA ARG A 217 8.94 -13.29 14.81
C ARG A 217 8.31 -12.05 15.46
N ARG A 218 7.51 -12.21 16.51
CA ARG A 218 6.86 -11.11 17.24
C ARG A 218 7.87 -10.13 17.81
N THR A 219 8.96 -10.62 18.41
CA THR A 219 10.03 -9.79 18.96
C THR A 219 10.72 -8.96 17.86
N ARG A 220 10.98 -9.54 16.69
CA ARG A 220 11.55 -8.81 15.55
C ARG A 220 10.61 -7.71 15.05
N LEU A 221 9.31 -8.00 14.95
CA LEU A 221 8.31 -7.02 14.57
C LEU A 221 8.24 -5.84 15.56
N ARG A 222 8.18 -6.14 16.86
CA ARG A 222 8.20 -5.09 17.90
C ARG A 222 9.47 -4.25 17.84
N SER A 223 10.63 -4.89 17.64
CA SER A 223 11.91 -4.19 17.50
C SER A 223 11.94 -3.26 16.29
N ASN A 224 11.48 -3.73 15.14
CA ASN A 224 11.41 -2.92 13.92
C ASN A 224 10.35 -1.81 14.00
N HIS A 225 9.27 -2.03 14.76
CA HIS A 225 8.29 -0.99 15.07
C HIS A 225 8.92 0.13 15.90
N SER A 226 9.63 -0.22 16.98
CA SER A 226 10.35 0.76 17.79
C SER A 226 11.41 1.50 16.98
N ALA A 227 12.18 0.78 16.15
CA ALA A 227 13.16 1.39 15.26
C ALA A 227 12.52 2.35 14.26
N THR A 228 11.30 2.08 13.79
CA THR A 228 10.56 3.01 12.92
C THR A 228 10.34 4.37 13.59
N HIS A 229 9.98 4.39 14.88
CA HIS A 229 9.82 5.65 15.62
C HIS A 229 11.15 6.38 15.81
N LEU A 230 12.22 5.64 16.12
CA LEU A 230 13.56 6.21 16.27
C LEU A 230 14.07 6.82 14.96
N VAL A 231 13.89 6.12 13.84
CA VAL A 231 14.24 6.62 12.50
C VAL A 231 13.44 7.89 12.18
N HIS A 232 12.14 7.91 12.48
CA HIS A 232 11.32 9.09 12.24
C HIS A 232 11.81 10.31 13.03
N GLU A 233 12.16 10.14 14.30
CA GLU A 233 12.70 11.24 15.11
C GLU A 233 14.08 11.69 14.60
N ALA A 234 14.99 10.76 14.31
CA ALA A 234 16.31 11.08 13.76
C ALA A 234 16.21 11.84 12.43
N LEU A 235 15.30 11.45 11.53
CA LEU A 235 15.04 12.17 10.29
C LEU A 235 14.54 13.60 10.55
N ARG A 236 13.74 13.83 11.60
CA ARG A 236 13.25 15.17 11.97
C ARG A 236 14.37 16.03 12.56
N GLU A 237 15.28 15.44 13.33
CA GLU A 237 16.45 16.14 13.88
C GLU A 237 17.44 16.55 12.78
N VAL A 238 17.75 15.64 11.85
CA VAL A 238 18.76 15.86 10.79
C VAL A 238 18.18 16.67 9.62
N LEU A 239 17.03 16.24 9.08
CA LEU A 239 16.48 16.84 7.85
C LEU A 239 15.50 17.98 8.14
N GLY A 240 14.94 18.04 9.35
CA GLY A 240 14.01 19.07 9.79
C GLY A 240 12.58 18.57 10.07
N THR A 241 11.83 19.37 10.83
CA THR A 241 10.51 18.99 11.37
C THR A 241 9.39 18.83 10.33
N HIS A 242 9.64 19.16 9.06
CA HIS A 242 8.70 18.95 7.95
C HIS A 242 8.63 17.51 7.48
N VAL A 243 9.59 16.66 7.89
CA VAL A 243 9.52 15.22 7.67
C VAL A 243 8.22 14.70 8.30
N ALA A 244 7.39 14.12 7.45
CA ALA A 244 6.14 13.47 7.82
C ALA A 244 6.07 12.11 7.13
N GLN A 245 5.65 11.09 7.88
CA GLN A 245 5.42 9.75 7.37
C GLN A 245 4.41 9.76 6.21
N LYS A 246 4.75 9.06 5.13
CA LYS A 246 3.92 8.82 3.94
C LYS A 246 3.65 7.33 3.70
N GLY A 247 4.44 6.45 4.31
CA GLY A 247 4.27 5.00 4.24
C GLY A 247 5.15 4.31 5.27
N SER A 248 4.77 3.10 5.66
CA SER A 248 5.57 2.25 6.56
C SER A 248 5.34 0.79 6.25
N LEU A 249 6.41 0.00 6.35
CA LEU A 249 6.38 -1.46 6.39
C LEU A 249 7.25 -1.90 7.56
N VAL A 250 6.69 -2.68 8.47
CA VAL A 250 7.40 -3.32 9.58
C VAL A 250 7.23 -4.82 9.40
N ALA A 251 8.26 -5.45 8.86
CA ALA A 251 8.37 -6.91 8.67
C ALA A 251 9.48 -7.46 9.58
N PRO A 252 9.57 -8.78 9.81
CA PRO A 252 10.60 -9.33 10.71
C PRO A 252 12.03 -9.17 10.18
N GLU A 253 12.22 -9.19 8.86
CA GLU A 253 13.53 -9.14 8.22
C GLU A 253 13.98 -7.70 7.91
N ARG A 254 13.03 -6.75 7.82
CA ARG A 254 13.31 -5.37 7.46
C ARG A 254 12.20 -4.42 7.92
N LEU A 255 12.54 -3.15 8.01
CA LEU A 255 11.57 -2.05 8.01
C LEU A 255 11.78 -1.15 6.78
N ARG A 256 10.71 -0.50 6.33
CA ARG A 256 10.74 0.57 5.33
C ARG A 256 9.96 1.74 5.88
N PHE A 257 10.53 2.93 5.83
CA PHE A 257 9.88 4.16 6.26
C PHE A 257 9.90 5.16 5.11
N ASP A 258 8.72 5.48 4.57
CA ASP A 258 8.57 6.43 3.47
C ASP A 258 8.13 7.77 4.08
N PHE A 259 8.78 8.88 3.71
CA PHE A 259 8.53 10.19 4.30
C PHE A 259 8.63 11.32 3.27
N SER A 260 8.04 12.48 3.60
CA SER A 260 8.11 13.66 2.75
C SER A 260 9.46 14.39 2.89
N HIS A 261 10.23 14.40 1.81
CA HIS A 261 11.44 15.21 1.69
C HIS A 261 11.68 15.56 0.21
N PRO A 262 11.97 16.83 -0.14
CA PRO A 262 11.96 17.28 -1.54
C PRO A 262 13.20 16.86 -2.35
N LYS A 263 14.27 16.42 -1.66
CA LYS A 263 15.56 16.01 -2.23
C LYS A 263 15.96 14.61 -1.75
N PRO A 264 16.89 13.91 -2.41
CA PRO A 264 17.51 12.72 -1.84
C PRO A 264 18.31 13.07 -0.58
N ILE A 265 18.37 12.16 0.39
CA ILE A 265 19.27 12.28 1.54
C ILE A 265 20.72 12.18 1.03
N SER A 266 21.58 13.10 1.45
CA SER A 266 23.02 13.07 1.17
C SER A 266 23.74 11.97 1.97
N ALA A 267 24.95 11.60 1.57
CA ALA A 267 25.74 10.61 2.31
C ALA A 267 26.06 11.06 3.75
N GLU A 268 26.31 12.36 3.95
CA GLU A 268 26.58 12.95 5.27
C GLU A 268 25.35 12.99 6.17
N GLU A 269 24.16 13.21 5.60
CA GLU A 269 22.89 13.14 6.36
C GLU A 269 22.47 11.69 6.68
N LEU A 270 23.07 10.69 6.01
CA LEU A 270 22.81 9.27 6.25
C LEU A 270 23.73 8.64 7.31
N GLU A 271 24.95 9.16 7.48
CA GLU A 271 25.93 8.71 8.47
C GLU A 271 25.62 9.27 9.87
#